data_AF-A0A9N9NSB2-F1
#
_entry.id   AF-A0A9N9NSB2-F1
#
_cell.length_a   1.000
_cell.length_b   1.000
_cell.length_c   1.000
_cell.angle_alpha   90.00
_cell.angle_beta   90.00
_cell.angle_gamma   90.00
#
_symmetry.space_group_name_H-M   'P 1'
#
loop_
_entity.id
_entity.type
_entity.pdbx_description
1 polymer ?
#
loop_
_entity_poly.entity_id
_entity_poly.type
_entity_poly.pdbx_seq_one_letter_code
_entity_poly.pdbx_strand_id
1 'polypeptide(L)'
;MAIFVDTDCVGEVALSNLKLYKYSAIDKSPISNYVLKPYWNWAVELFPLWMAPNLITLCGLGFVILNVIGVIIWIPDLVGPGPRWLYWSFPIGLWLYSTFDNVDGKQARRTGTSSPLGELFDHGCDALNCAFGPLVFSAALGLGHSYRSATIFLLT
;
A
#
# COMPACT_ATOMS: atom_id res chain seq x y z
N MET A 1 -6.20 -27.47 24.67
CA MET A 1 -5.36 -26.36 24.18
C MET A 1 -6.21 -25.58 23.20
N ALA A 2 -7.04 -24.68 23.71
CA ALA A 2 -8.00 -23.91 22.94
C ALA A 2 -8.05 -22.52 23.55
N ILE A 3 -7.34 -21.55 22.95
CA ILE A 3 -7.56 -20.12 23.18
C ILE A 3 -7.17 -19.40 21.88
N PHE A 4 -8.05 -18.53 21.40
CA PHE A 4 -7.94 -17.62 20.23
C PHE A 4 -8.36 -18.18 18.85
N VAL A 5 -9.60 -18.64 18.72
CA VAL A 5 -10.35 -18.55 17.45
C VAL A 5 -11.72 -17.95 17.76
N ASP A 6 -11.71 -16.74 18.28
CA ASP A 6 -12.89 -15.86 18.28
C ASP A 6 -12.38 -14.44 18.53
N THR A 7 -11.92 -13.81 17.46
CA THR A 7 -11.77 -12.36 17.44
C THR A 7 -12.26 -11.96 16.07
N ASP A 8 -13.53 -11.55 16.00
CA ASP A 8 -13.92 -10.61 14.98
C ASP A 8 -12.86 -9.52 14.96
N CYS A 9 -12.08 -9.46 13.87
CA CYS A 9 -10.98 -8.51 13.70
C CYS A 9 -11.46 -7.05 13.87
N VAL A 10 -12.76 -6.84 13.69
CA VAL A 10 -13.51 -5.64 14.07
C VAL A 10 -14.72 -6.08 14.88
N GLY A 11 -14.69 -5.94 16.20
CA GLY A 11 -15.83 -6.31 17.06
C GLY A 11 -17.12 -5.56 16.69
N GLU A 12 -18.29 -6.12 17.01
CA GLU A 12 -19.60 -5.58 16.59
C GLU A 12 -19.80 -4.09 16.90
N VAL A 13 -19.29 -3.63 18.05
CA VAL A 13 -19.31 -2.21 18.45
C VAL A 13 -18.45 -1.35 17.53
N ALA A 14 -17.25 -1.80 17.16
CA ALA A 14 -16.40 -1.08 16.21
C ALA A 14 -17.01 -1.07 14.80
N LEU A 15 -17.62 -2.18 14.38
CA LEU A 15 -18.29 -2.29 13.08
C LEU A 15 -19.51 -1.37 12.97
N SER A 16 -20.31 -1.27 14.04
CA SER A 16 -21.45 -0.34 14.11
C SER A 16 -20.98 1.12 14.09
N ASN A 17 -19.89 1.45 14.79
CA ASN A 17 -19.29 2.79 14.77
C ASN A 17 -18.66 3.13 13.41
N LEU A 18 -18.15 2.15 12.66
CA LEU A 18 -17.57 2.38 11.33
C LEU A 18 -18.60 2.97 10.36
N LYS A 19 -19.89 2.67 10.53
CA LYS A 19 -20.98 3.28 9.72
C LYS A 19 -21.13 4.79 9.95
N LEU A 20 -20.65 5.30 11.09
CA LEU A 20 -20.67 6.72 11.43
C LEU A 20 -19.43 7.46 10.89
N TYR A 21 -18.41 6.73 10.43
CA TYR A 21 -17.20 7.34 9.89
C TYR A 21 -17.51 8.12 8.61
N LYS A 22 -16.99 9.35 8.55
CA LYS A 22 -17.10 10.21 7.37
C LYS A 22 -15.74 10.83 7.09
N TYR A 23 -15.23 10.54 5.89
CA TYR A 23 -13.99 11.15 5.42
C TYR A 23 -14.14 12.68 5.36
N SER A 24 -13.21 13.41 5.99
CA SER A 24 -13.26 14.88 6.12
C SER A 24 -11.92 15.57 5.80
N ALA A 25 -11.00 14.89 5.10
CA ALA A 25 -9.71 15.49 4.79
C ALA A 25 -9.82 16.53 3.66
N ILE A 26 -9.16 17.67 3.86
CA ILE A 26 -8.98 18.71 2.83
C ILE A 26 -7.52 18.70 2.41
N ASP A 27 -7.26 18.31 1.17
CA ASP A 27 -5.91 18.28 0.60
C ASP A 27 -5.47 19.67 0.11
N LYS A 28 -4.49 20.24 0.81
CA LYS A 28 -3.88 21.54 0.52
C LYS A 28 -2.53 21.44 -0.19
N SER A 29 -2.07 20.22 -0.53
CA SER A 29 -0.75 20.02 -1.14
C SER A 29 -0.72 20.58 -2.57
N PRO A 30 0.21 21.51 -2.90
CA PRO A 30 0.35 22.00 -4.27
C PRO A 30 0.69 20.89 -5.26
N ILE A 31 1.58 19.98 -4.87
CA ILE A 31 2.00 18.85 -5.72
C ILE A 31 0.81 17.93 -6.01
N SER A 32 0.03 17.61 -4.98
CA SER A 32 -1.19 16.82 -5.17
C SER A 32 -2.17 17.50 -6.12
N ASN A 33 -2.44 18.79 -5.88
CA ASN A 33 -3.43 19.55 -6.65
C ASN A 33 -3.06 19.75 -8.12
N TYR A 34 -1.78 20.02 -8.42
CA TYR A 34 -1.36 20.41 -9.77
C TYR A 34 -0.66 19.31 -10.57
N VAL A 35 -0.12 18.28 -9.92
CA VAL A 35 0.64 17.21 -10.61
C VAL A 35 -0.04 15.85 -10.44
N LEU A 36 -0.28 15.43 -9.20
CA LEU A 36 -0.72 14.06 -8.94
C LEU A 36 -2.20 13.84 -9.24
N LYS A 37 -3.09 14.78 -8.89
CA LYS A 37 -4.52 14.66 -9.21
C LYS A 37 -4.79 14.54 -10.71
N PRO A 38 -4.19 15.36 -11.59
CA PRO A 38 -4.28 15.15 -13.04
C PRO A 38 -3.80 13.75 -13.46
N TYR A 39 -2.64 13.31 -12.97
CA TYR A 39 -2.08 11.99 -13.25
C TYR A 39 -3.04 10.85 -12.82
N TRP A 40 -3.54 10.88 -11.59
CA TRP A 40 -4.43 9.86 -11.07
C TRP A 40 -5.83 9.89 -11.70
N ASN A 41 -6.33 11.07 -12.09
CA ASN A 41 -7.58 11.21 -12.84
C ASN A 41 -7.47 10.56 -14.23
N TRP A 42 -6.32 10.70 -14.88
CA TRP A 42 -6.06 9.96 -16.11
C TRP A 42 -5.89 8.45 -15.83
N ALA A 43 -5.12 8.09 -14.79
CA ALA A 43 -4.83 6.68 -14.48
C ALA A 43 -6.09 5.88 -14.16
N VAL A 44 -7.08 6.45 -13.46
CA VAL A 44 -8.34 5.73 -13.14
C VAL A 44 -9.13 5.34 -14.40
N GLU A 45 -9.01 6.08 -15.50
CA GLU A 45 -9.66 5.75 -16.78
C GLU A 45 -9.13 4.46 -17.41
N LEU A 46 -7.92 4.03 -17.05
CA LEU A 46 -7.32 2.77 -17.52
C LEU A 46 -7.95 1.54 -16.86
N PHE A 47 -8.59 1.70 -15.70
CA PHE A 47 -9.21 0.61 -14.97
C PHE A 47 -10.64 0.39 -15.46
N PRO A 48 -11.06 -0.87 -15.72
CA PRO A 48 -12.41 -1.14 -16.16
C PRO A 48 -13.42 -0.93 -15.03
N LEU A 49 -14.67 -0.57 -15.37
CA LEU A 49 -15.72 -0.26 -14.40
C LEU A 49 -16.16 -1.46 -13.54
N TRP A 50 -15.92 -2.70 -13.99
CA TRP A 50 -16.23 -3.90 -13.24
C TRP A 50 -15.22 -4.19 -12.12
N MET A 51 -14.03 -3.57 -12.17
CA MET A 51 -12.99 -3.81 -11.19
C MET A 51 -13.31 -3.04 -9.90
N ALA A 52 -13.47 -3.79 -8.81
CA ALA A 52 -13.76 -3.24 -7.49
C ALA A 52 -12.58 -2.38 -6.98
N PRO A 53 -12.83 -1.26 -6.28
CA PRO A 53 -11.79 -0.39 -5.72
C PRO A 53 -10.78 -1.14 -4.85
N ASN A 54 -11.25 -1.91 -3.87
CA ASN A 54 -10.37 -2.65 -2.96
C ASN A 54 -9.48 -3.69 -3.69
N LEU A 55 -9.91 -4.17 -4.86
CA LEU A 55 -9.07 -5.04 -5.67
C LEU A 55 -7.92 -4.27 -6.31
N ILE A 56 -8.12 -2.98 -6.66
CA ILE A 56 -7.06 -2.12 -7.18
C ILE A 56 -5.98 -1.92 -6.11
N THR A 57 -6.31 -1.43 -4.91
CA THR A 57 -5.31 -1.23 -3.85
C THR A 57 -4.60 -2.55 -3.47
N LEU A 58 -5.33 -3.68 -3.41
CA LEU A 58 -4.74 -5.00 -3.17
C LEU A 58 -3.76 -5.44 -4.28
N CYS A 59 -4.12 -5.23 -5.56
CA CYS A 59 -3.20 -5.48 -6.68
C CYS A 59 -1.95 -4.59 -6.59
N GLY A 60 -2.12 -3.34 -6.16
CA GLY A 60 -1.03 -2.43 -5.82
C GLY A 60 -0.07 -3.05 -4.80
N LEU A 61 -0.61 -3.49 -3.65
CA LEU A 61 0.17 -4.12 -2.56
C LEU A 61 0.91 -5.36 -3.05
N GLY A 62 0.30 -6.11 -3.98
CA GLY A 62 0.92 -7.24 -4.64
C GLY A 62 2.29 -6.93 -5.26
N PHE A 63 2.48 -5.75 -5.87
CA PHE A 63 3.78 -5.37 -6.43
C PHE A 63 4.86 -5.20 -5.35
N VAL A 64 4.51 -4.67 -4.18
CA VAL A 64 5.45 -4.54 -3.06
C VAL A 64 5.76 -5.91 -2.46
N ILE A 65 4.75 -6.77 -2.32
CA ILE A 65 4.94 -8.16 -1.85
C ILE A 65 5.88 -8.92 -2.80
N LEU A 66 5.72 -8.78 -4.12
CA LEU A 66 6.63 -9.38 -5.09
C LEU A 66 8.07 -8.88 -4.95
N ASN A 67 8.26 -7.58 -4.64
CA ASN A 67 9.58 -7.05 -4.33
C ASN A 67 10.16 -7.65 -3.04
N VAL A 68 9.35 -7.80 -1.98
CA VAL A 68 9.78 -8.47 -0.74
C VAL A 68 10.18 -9.91 -1.01
N ILE A 69 9.40 -10.66 -1.79
CA ILE A 69 9.74 -12.02 -2.21
C ILE A 69 11.07 -12.02 -2.99
N GLY A 70 11.25 -11.06 -3.90
CA GLY A 70 12.50 -10.88 -4.64
C GLY A 70 13.70 -10.62 -3.73
N VAL A 71 13.54 -9.77 -2.71
CA VAL A 71 14.57 -9.54 -1.68
C VAL A 71 14.91 -10.83 -0.96
N ILE A 72 13.91 -11.58 -0.49
CA ILE A 72 14.12 -12.85 0.24
C ILE A 72 14.86 -13.87 -0.63
N ILE A 73 14.55 -13.97 -1.92
CA ILE A 73 15.16 -14.96 -2.82
C ILE A 73 16.60 -14.57 -3.19
N TRP A 74 16.85 -13.30 -3.50
CA TRP A 74 18.10 -12.89 -4.14
C TRP A 74 19.08 -12.18 -3.22
N ILE A 75 18.60 -11.42 -2.23
CA ILE A 75 19.41 -10.60 -1.31
C ILE A 75 18.87 -10.65 0.13
N PRO A 76 18.73 -11.85 0.74
CA PRO A 76 18.12 -12.00 2.07
C PRO A 76 18.90 -11.33 3.20
N ASP A 77 20.18 -11.04 2.96
CA ASP A 77 21.04 -10.29 3.89
C ASP A 77 20.86 -8.77 3.79
N LEU A 78 20.12 -8.27 2.79
CA LEU A 78 19.93 -6.86 2.47
C LEU A 78 21.22 -6.12 2.09
N VAL A 79 22.28 -6.83 1.69
CA VAL A 79 23.57 -6.23 1.29
C VAL A 79 23.75 -6.27 -0.23
N GLY A 80 23.41 -7.40 -0.85
CA GLY A 80 23.62 -7.62 -2.28
C GLY A 80 25.08 -7.88 -2.67
N PRO A 81 25.41 -7.85 -3.98
CA PRO A 81 24.53 -7.46 -5.09
C PRO A 81 23.56 -8.57 -5.52
N GLY A 82 22.31 -8.20 -5.76
CA GLY A 82 21.32 -9.02 -6.47
C GLY A 82 21.34 -8.79 -7.99
N PRO A 83 20.46 -9.47 -8.73
CA PRO A 83 20.27 -9.21 -10.15
C PRO A 83 19.85 -7.75 -10.42
N ARG A 84 20.36 -7.14 -11.49
CA ARG A 84 20.07 -5.72 -11.82
C ARG A 84 18.58 -5.42 -11.98
N TRP A 85 17.81 -6.35 -12.54
CA TRP A 85 16.37 -6.18 -12.75
C TRP A 85 15.61 -6.05 -11.42
N LEU A 86 16.10 -6.66 -10.34
CA LEU A 86 15.49 -6.61 -9.02
C LEU A 86 15.54 -5.18 -8.46
N TYR A 87 16.67 -4.51 -8.60
CA TYR A 87 16.80 -3.12 -8.15
C TYR A 87 15.91 -2.15 -8.95
N TRP A 88 15.69 -2.43 -10.24
CA TRP A 88 14.73 -1.66 -11.03
C TRP A 88 13.27 -1.93 -10.64
N SER A 89 12.95 -3.14 -10.19
CA SER A 89 11.58 -3.47 -9.77
C SER A 89 11.18 -2.78 -8.46
N PHE A 90 12.13 -2.36 -7.61
CA PHE A 90 11.85 -1.68 -6.35
C PHE A 90 11.11 -0.34 -6.51
N PRO A 91 11.67 0.69 -7.18
CA PRO A 91 10.96 1.96 -7.37
C PRO A 91 9.72 1.80 -8.25
N ILE A 92 9.75 0.89 -9.24
CA ILE A 92 8.59 0.63 -10.10
C ILE A 92 7.44 0.06 -9.28
N GLY A 93 7.69 -0.95 -8.45
CA GLY A 93 6.66 -1.58 -7.62
C GLY A 93 6.09 -0.62 -6.58
N LEU A 94 6.93 0.22 -5.96
CA LEU A 94 6.47 1.24 -5.03
C LEU A 94 5.65 2.35 -5.72
N TRP A 95 6.05 2.77 -6.91
CA TRP A 95 5.30 3.73 -7.71
C TRP A 95 3.95 3.17 -8.18
N LEU A 96 3.91 1.89 -8.60
CA LEU A 96 2.67 1.21 -8.94
C LEU A 96 1.76 1.07 -7.72
N TYR A 97 2.29 0.68 -6.56
CA TYR A 97 1.53 0.67 -5.30
C TYR A 97 0.88 2.03 -5.04
N SER A 98 1.68 3.08 -4.98
CA SER A 98 1.21 4.45 -4.73
C SER A 98 0.16 4.91 -5.75
N THR A 99 0.32 4.50 -7.01
CA THR A 99 -0.68 4.83 -8.05
C THR A 99 -2.00 4.10 -7.82
N PHE A 100 -1.95 2.80 -7.51
CA PHE A 100 -3.15 1.96 -7.38
C PHE A 100 -3.94 2.34 -6.14
N ASP A 101 -3.27 2.55 -5.01
CA ASP A 101 -3.80 3.14 -3.78
C ASP A 101 -4.58 4.43 -4.07
N ASN A 102 -3.94 5.45 -4.67
CA ASN A 102 -4.60 6.73 -4.92
C ASN A 102 -5.72 6.69 -5.98
N VAL A 103 -5.71 5.66 -6.83
CA VAL A 103 -6.74 5.44 -7.85
C VAL A 103 -7.97 4.75 -7.28
N ASP A 104 -7.84 3.94 -6.23
CA ASP A 104 -8.93 3.12 -5.71
C ASP A 104 -10.13 3.98 -5.24
N GLY A 105 -9.89 5.07 -4.53
CA GLY A 105 -10.93 5.95 -4.03
C GLY A 105 -11.56 6.74 -5.18
N LYS A 106 -10.78 7.03 -6.23
CA LYS A 106 -11.32 7.65 -7.45
C LYS A 106 -12.23 6.69 -8.18
N GLN A 107 -11.83 5.42 -8.28
CA GLN A 107 -12.67 4.35 -8.82
C GLN A 107 -13.95 4.22 -8.00
N ALA A 108 -13.86 4.19 -6.66
CA ALA A 108 -15.01 4.08 -5.78
C ALA A 108 -16.03 5.23 -5.98
N ARG A 109 -15.53 6.45 -6.17
CA ARG A 109 -16.38 7.61 -6.52
C ARG A 109 -16.99 7.46 -7.92
N ARG A 110 -16.24 6.94 -8.89
CA ARG A 110 -16.70 6.73 -10.27
C ARG A 110 -17.77 5.64 -10.37
N THR A 111 -17.67 4.59 -9.55
CA THR A 111 -18.62 3.47 -9.53
C THR A 111 -19.75 3.64 -8.50
N GLY A 112 -19.69 4.68 -7.66
CA GLY A 112 -20.66 4.91 -6.58
C GLY A 112 -20.55 3.88 -5.44
N THR A 113 -19.39 3.25 -5.27
CA THR A 113 -19.16 2.17 -4.28
C THR A 113 -18.25 2.62 -3.13
N SER A 114 -18.14 3.92 -2.86
CA SER A 114 -17.43 4.45 -1.69
C SER A 114 -18.08 3.99 -0.39
N SER A 115 -17.28 3.46 0.55
CA SER A 115 -17.76 3.00 1.85
C SER A 115 -16.69 3.12 2.94
N PRO A 116 -17.07 3.31 4.22
CA PRO A 116 -16.13 3.31 5.34
C PRO A 116 -15.30 2.03 5.47
N LEU A 117 -15.87 0.88 5.10
CA LEU A 117 -15.16 -0.39 5.10
C LEU A 117 -14.10 -0.46 3.99
N GLY A 118 -14.41 0.10 2.81
CA GLY A 118 -13.42 0.24 1.73
C GLY A 118 -12.23 1.09 2.16
N GLU A 119 -12.50 2.23 2.81
CA GLU A 119 -11.43 3.07 3.34
C GLU A 119 -10.62 2.36 4.44
N LEU A 120 -11.26 1.60 5.35
CA LEU A 120 -10.54 0.79 6.34
C LEU A 120 -9.62 -0.25 5.68
N PHE A 121 -10.08 -0.88 4.60
CA PHE A 121 -9.29 -1.86 3.85
C PHE A 121 -8.06 -1.22 3.21
N ASP A 122 -8.22 -0.06 2.58
CA ASP A 122 -7.15 0.71 1.96
C ASP A 122 -6.08 1.12 2.99
N HIS A 123 -6.49 1.70 4.13
CA HIS A 123 -5.58 2.02 5.24
C HIS A 123 -4.87 0.77 5.80
N GLY A 124 -5.53 -0.39 5.77
CA GLY A 124 -4.91 -1.66 6.14
C GLY A 124 -3.79 -2.07 5.18
N CYS A 125 -3.98 -1.85 3.88
CA CYS A 125 -2.95 -2.06 2.87
C CYS A 125 -1.78 -1.09 3.04
N ASP A 126 -2.07 0.18 3.33
CA ASP A 126 -1.06 1.20 3.66
C ASP A 126 -0.21 0.81 4.86
N ALA A 127 -0.84 0.32 5.94
CA ALA A 127 -0.11 -0.15 7.11
C ALA A 127 0.84 -1.31 6.80
N LEU A 128 0.44 -2.24 5.91
CA LEU A 128 1.31 -3.31 5.45
C LEU A 128 2.45 -2.78 4.58
N ASN A 129 2.18 -1.83 3.69
CA ASN A 129 3.21 -1.20 2.88
C ASN A 129 4.20 -0.37 3.73
N CYS A 130 3.77 0.24 4.83
CA CYS A 130 4.66 0.85 5.82
C CYS A 130 5.62 -0.17 6.45
N ALA A 131 5.26 -1.46 6.55
CA ALA A 131 6.18 -2.50 6.99
C ALA A 131 7.08 -3.02 5.84
N PHE A 132 6.52 -3.26 4.66
CA PHE A 132 7.23 -3.89 3.56
C PHE A 132 8.15 -2.92 2.77
N GLY A 133 7.70 -1.69 2.55
CA GLY A 133 8.45 -0.66 1.83
C GLY A 133 9.84 -0.40 2.41
N PRO A 134 9.98 -0.21 3.74
CA PRO A 134 11.28 -0.02 4.41
C PRO A 134 12.25 -1.18 4.26
N LEU A 135 11.73 -2.41 4.23
CA LEU A 135 12.54 -3.60 3.99
C LEU A 135 13.14 -3.56 2.58
N VAL A 136 12.29 -3.30 1.57
CA VAL A 136 12.73 -3.15 0.17
C VAL A 136 13.69 -1.97 0.00
N PHE A 137 13.42 -0.86 0.67
CA PHE A 137 14.28 0.32 0.66
C PHE A 137 15.65 0.04 1.29
N SER A 138 15.69 -0.69 2.41
CA SER A 138 16.93 -1.10 3.07
C SER A 138 17.75 -2.03 2.17
N ALA A 139 17.09 -2.95 1.46
CA ALA A 139 17.72 -3.82 0.47
C ALA A 139 18.28 -3.06 -0.73
N ALA A 140 17.55 -2.04 -1.21
CA ALA A 140 17.99 -1.18 -2.31
C ALA A 140 19.27 -0.40 -1.97
N LEU A 141 19.41 0.01 -0.71
CA LEU A 141 20.57 0.74 -0.20
C LEU A 141 21.72 -0.16 0.27
N GLY A 142 21.53 -1.48 0.30
CA GLY A 142 22.57 -2.42 0.75
C GLY A 142 22.91 -2.28 2.23
N LEU A 143 21.94 -1.92 3.08
CA LEU A 143 22.20 -1.56 4.48
C LEU A 143 22.48 -2.76 5.39
N GLY A 144 22.21 -3.98 4.93
CA GLY A 144 22.41 -5.19 5.69
C GLY A 144 21.51 -5.32 6.92
N HIS A 145 21.77 -6.33 7.76
CA HIS A 145 21.17 -6.44 9.10
C HIS A 145 21.86 -5.47 10.08
N SER A 146 21.59 -4.17 9.92
CA SER A 146 22.23 -3.10 10.69
C SER A 146 21.23 -2.25 11.46
N TYR A 147 21.75 -1.46 12.42
CA TYR A 147 20.95 -0.46 13.13
C TYR A 147 20.30 0.54 12.17
N ARG A 148 20.89 0.80 11.00
CA ARG A 148 20.33 1.70 9.97
C ARG A 148 19.05 1.12 9.39
N SER A 149 19.06 -0.15 9.02
CA SER A 149 17.86 -0.86 8.52
C SER A 149 16.77 -0.90 9.59
N ALA A 150 17.14 -1.17 10.84
CA ALA A 150 16.20 -1.14 11.97
C ALA A 150 15.61 0.26 12.19
N THR A 151 16.43 1.32 12.10
CA THR A 151 15.95 2.71 12.20
C THR A 151 14.97 3.07 11.10
N ILE A 152 15.24 2.68 9.84
CA ILE A 152 14.30 2.93 8.75
C ILE A 152 12.99 2.24 9.05
N PHE A 153 13.00 0.95 9.40
CA PHE A 153 11.79 0.17 9.68
C PHE A 153 10.95 0.73 10.85
N LEU A 154 11.57 1.39 11.83
CA LEU A 154 10.87 1.96 12.99
C LEU A 154 10.34 3.38 12.78
N LEU A 155 10.88 4.12 11.80
CA LEU A 155 10.56 5.54 11.58
C LEU A 155 9.61 5.80 10.41
N THR A 156 9.28 4.76 9.66
CA THR A 156 8.37 4.76 8.49
C THR A 156 7.12 3.97 8.79
#